data_AF-A0A259AX00-F1
#
_entry.id   AF-A0A259AX00-F1
#
_cell.length_a   1.000
_cell.length_b   1.000
_cell.length_c   1.000
_cell.angle_alpha   90.00
_cell.angle_beta   90.00
_cell.angle_gamma   90.00
#
_symmetry.space_group_name_H-M   'P 1'
#
loop_
_entity.id
_entity.type
_entity.pdbx_description
1 polymer ?
#
loop_
_entity_poly.entity_id
_entity_poly.type
_entity_poly.pdbx_seq_one_letter_code
_entity_poly.pdbx_strand_id
1 'polypeptide(L)'
;SASGTRRVTVGADRGFDARDFVEDMRELGATPHVAQNTSGRRSAIDGRTTRHPGYALSIRVRKRIEEVFGWVKAAAGQRKTKFRGLPKVRFAFTFAVAAYNLVRLPKLLTE
;
A
#
# COMPACT_ATOMS: atom_id res chain seq x y z
N SER A 1 7.11 -12.30 17.14
CA SER A 1 6.59 -13.59 17.61
C SER A 1 5.08 -13.58 17.41
N ALA A 2 4.53 -14.54 16.66
CA ALA A 2 3.08 -14.73 16.48
C ALA A 2 2.43 -15.42 17.70
N SER A 3 3.02 -15.29 18.88
CA SER A 3 2.46 -15.76 20.15
C SER A 3 1.71 -14.61 20.81
N GLY A 4 0.45 -14.43 20.43
CA GLY A 4 -0.45 -13.48 21.07
C GLY A 4 -1.90 -13.81 20.72
N THR A 5 -2.79 -13.72 21.69
CA THR A 5 -4.26 -13.89 21.58
C THR A 5 -4.95 -12.89 20.64
N ARG A 6 -4.20 -12.04 19.94
CA ARG A 6 -4.70 -11.03 19.00
C ARG A 6 -4.60 -11.55 17.57
N ARG A 7 -5.69 -11.41 16.82
CA ARG A 7 -5.73 -11.69 15.38
C ARG A 7 -4.62 -10.90 14.67
N VAL A 8 -3.67 -11.62 14.08
CA VAL A 8 -2.60 -11.04 13.26
C VAL A 8 -3.12 -10.86 11.83
N THR A 9 -2.81 -9.73 11.20
CA THR A 9 -3.14 -9.46 9.79
C THR A 9 -1.86 -9.13 9.05
N VAL A 10 -1.65 -9.77 7.90
CA VAL A 10 -0.47 -9.54 7.05
C VAL A 10 -0.93 -8.83 5.79
N GLY A 11 -0.52 -7.57 5.62
CA GLY A 11 -0.77 -6.80 4.42
C GLY A 11 0.29 -7.07 3.36
N ALA A 12 -0.11 -7.37 2.13
CA ALA A 12 0.81 -7.50 1.00
C ALA A 12 0.18 -7.02 -0.32
N ASP A 13 1.05 -6.83 -1.32
CA ASP A 13 0.64 -6.40 -2.65
C ASP A 13 0.06 -7.56 -3.49
N ARG A 14 -0.39 -7.24 -4.71
CA ARG A 14 -1.05 -8.19 -5.62
C ARG A 14 -0.17 -9.37 -6.05
N GLY A 15 1.16 -9.23 -6.03
CA GLY A 15 2.09 -10.30 -6.35
C GLY A 15 2.02 -11.46 -5.35
N PHE A 16 1.63 -11.17 -4.11
CA PHE A 16 1.45 -12.15 -3.04
C PHE A 16 0.08 -12.84 -3.06
N ASP A 17 -0.76 -12.58 -4.07
CA ASP A 17 -2.00 -13.32 -4.27
C ASP A 17 -1.71 -14.73 -4.85
N ALA A 18 -0.80 -15.46 -4.22
CA ALA A 18 -0.41 -16.82 -4.55
C ALA A 18 -1.06 -17.78 -3.54
N ARG A 19 -1.43 -18.98 -4.00
CA ARG A 19 -2.12 -19.97 -3.16
C ARG A 19 -1.28 -20.33 -1.94
N ASP A 20 -0.04 -20.76 -2.18
CA ASP A 20 0.91 -21.19 -1.14
C ASP A 20 1.08 -20.09 -0.08
N PHE A 21 1.33 -18.84 -0.50
CA PHE A 21 1.43 -17.71 0.43
C PHE A 21 0.15 -17.52 1.27
N VAL A 22 -1.02 -17.56 0.64
CA VAL A 22 -2.31 -17.36 1.34
C VAL A 22 -2.60 -18.52 2.29
N GLU A 23 -2.24 -19.74 1.93
CA GLU A 23 -2.38 -20.95 2.75
C GLU A 23 -1.43 -20.89 3.95
N ASP A 24 -0.14 -20.63 3.74
CA ASP A 24 0.86 -20.48 4.80
C ASP A 24 0.43 -19.43 5.85
N MET A 25 -0.08 -18.28 5.41
CA MET A 25 -0.55 -17.24 6.34
C MET A 25 -1.72 -17.73 7.19
N ARG A 26 -2.64 -18.52 6.61
CA ARG A 26 -3.80 -19.05 7.33
C ARG A 26 -3.38 -20.15 8.31
N GLU A 27 -2.45 -21.01 7.93
CA GLU A 27 -1.88 -22.04 8.81
C GLU A 27 -1.18 -21.40 10.02
N LEU A 28 -0.49 -20.28 9.82
CA LEU A 28 0.11 -19.48 10.89
C LEU A 28 -0.93 -18.69 11.72
N GLY A 29 -2.22 -18.83 11.46
CA GLY A 29 -3.29 -18.11 12.15
C GLY A 29 -3.36 -16.61 11.81
N ALA A 30 -2.69 -16.17 10.76
CA ALA A 30 -2.72 -14.80 10.28
C ALA A 30 -3.79 -14.60 9.19
N THR A 31 -4.42 -13.43 9.17
CA THR A 31 -5.36 -13.04 8.11
C THR A 31 -4.56 -12.39 6.96
N PRO A 32 -4.56 -12.99 5.75
CA PRO A 32 -3.91 -12.38 4.59
C PRO A 32 -4.76 -11.23 4.03
N HIS A 33 -4.29 -10.00 4.21
CA HIS A 33 -4.87 -8.76 3.68
C HIS A 33 -4.11 -8.34 2.40
N VAL A 34 -4.21 -9.20 1.41
CA VAL A 34 -3.49 -9.09 0.13
C VAL A 34 -4.40 -8.47 -0.93
N ALA A 35 -3.87 -7.61 -1.80
CA ALA A 35 -4.64 -7.07 -2.92
C ALA A 35 -5.00 -8.19 -3.92
N GLN A 36 -6.28 -8.32 -4.29
CA GLN A 36 -6.70 -9.34 -5.27
C GLN A 36 -6.06 -9.11 -6.64
N ASN A 37 -5.57 -10.20 -7.23
CA ASN A 37 -5.26 -10.30 -8.63
C ASN A 37 -6.52 -10.73 -9.39
N THR A 38 -7.06 -9.79 -10.16
CA THR A 38 -8.27 -9.97 -10.97
C THR A 38 -7.96 -10.08 -12.47
N SER A 39 -6.68 -10.20 -12.84
CA SER A 39 -6.24 -10.16 -14.23
C SER A 39 -5.81 -11.54 -14.69
N GLY A 40 -6.59 -12.16 -15.58
CA GLY A 40 -6.22 -13.39 -16.27
C GLY A 40 -6.13 -14.66 -15.41
N ARG A 41 -6.51 -14.61 -14.13
CA ARG A 41 -6.57 -15.77 -13.24
C ARG A 41 -7.54 -15.59 -12.08
N ARG A 42 -7.85 -16.69 -11.39
CA ARG A 42 -8.60 -16.68 -10.13
C ARG A 42 -7.70 -16.28 -8.97
N SER A 43 -8.17 -15.37 -8.12
CA SER A 43 -7.50 -14.93 -6.89
C SER A 43 -7.51 -16.05 -5.83
N ALA A 44 -6.44 -16.15 -5.03
CA ALA A 44 -6.38 -16.99 -3.84
C ALA A 44 -7.06 -16.31 -2.62
N ILE A 45 -7.20 -14.98 -2.67
CA ILE A 45 -7.98 -14.22 -1.69
C ILE A 45 -9.47 -14.36 -2.00
N ASP A 46 -10.21 -14.87 -1.01
CA ASP A 46 -11.64 -15.15 -1.11
C ASP A 46 -12.52 -14.10 -0.40
N GLY A 47 -13.82 -14.39 -0.33
CA GLY A 47 -14.83 -13.54 0.30
C GLY A 47 -14.57 -13.24 1.78
N ARG A 48 -13.81 -14.08 2.51
CA ARG A 48 -13.56 -13.86 3.94
C ARG A 48 -12.78 -12.55 4.18
N THR A 49 -11.82 -12.25 3.32
CA THR A 49 -11.04 -11.01 3.38
C THR A 49 -11.77 -9.86 2.69
N THR A 50 -12.35 -10.10 1.52
CA THR A 50 -12.88 -9.03 0.65
C THR A 50 -14.26 -8.50 1.04
N ARG A 51 -15.06 -9.26 1.79
CA ARG A 51 -16.42 -8.84 2.23
C ARG A 51 -16.42 -7.62 3.14
N HIS A 52 -15.30 -7.28 3.76
CA HIS A 52 -15.22 -6.21 4.73
C HIS A 52 -15.01 -4.86 4.00
N PRO A 53 -15.84 -3.82 4.26
CA PRO A 53 -15.66 -2.51 3.64
C PRO A 53 -14.25 -1.91 3.83
N GLY A 54 -13.64 -2.19 5.00
CA GLY A 54 -12.27 -1.80 5.32
C GLY A 54 -11.22 -2.38 4.37
N TYR A 55 -11.47 -3.52 3.73
CA TYR A 55 -10.59 -4.09 2.71
C TYR A 55 -10.49 -3.16 1.50
N ALA A 56 -11.62 -2.84 0.87
CA ALA A 56 -11.65 -1.99 -0.30
C ALA A 56 -11.06 -0.60 -0.03
N LEU A 57 -11.39 -0.01 1.13
CA LEU A 57 -10.83 1.28 1.56
C LEU A 57 -9.30 1.20 1.73
N SER A 58 -8.81 0.16 2.41
CA SER A 58 -7.38 -0.04 2.64
C SER A 58 -6.61 -0.20 1.32
N ILE A 59 -7.12 -1.00 0.37
CA ILE A 59 -6.49 -1.16 -0.96
C ILE A 59 -6.43 0.18 -1.70
N ARG A 60 -7.50 0.98 -1.68
CA ARG A 60 -7.54 2.30 -2.31
C ARG A 60 -6.55 3.27 -1.68
N VAL A 61 -6.48 3.33 -0.35
CA VAL A 61 -5.55 4.20 0.38
C VAL A 61 -4.11 3.81 0.10
N ARG A 62 -3.78 2.51 0.09
CA ARG A 62 -2.43 2.01 -0.23
C ARG A 62 -1.98 2.48 -1.61
N LYS A 63 -2.83 2.30 -2.63
CA LYS A 63 -2.51 2.76 -3.99
C LYS A 63 -2.27 4.28 -4.06
N ARG A 64 -3.08 5.07 -3.38
CA ARG A 64 -2.90 6.53 -3.30
C ARG A 64 -1.55 6.91 -2.67
N ILE A 65 -1.14 6.21 -1.62
CA ILE A 65 0.16 6.42 -0.96
C ILE A 65 1.31 6.03 -1.90
N GLU A 66 1.20 4.91 -2.62
CA GLU A 66 2.20 4.47 -3.60
C GLU A 66 2.37 5.50 -4.74
N GLU A 67 1.29 6.10 -5.23
CA GLU A 67 1.34 7.15 -6.25
C GLU A 67 2.10 8.40 -5.75
N VAL A 68 1.85 8.82 -4.50
CA VAL A 68 2.59 9.92 -3.85
C VAL A 68 4.08 9.59 -3.80
N PHE A 69 4.44 8.42 -3.29
CA PHE A 69 5.85 8.01 -3.17
C PHE A 69 6.53 7.84 -4.54
N GLY A 70 5.80 7.35 -5.53
CA GLY A 70 6.27 7.27 -6.92
C GLY A 70 6.63 8.64 -7.46
N TRP A 71 5.73 9.62 -7.31
CA TRP A 71 5.97 10.99 -7.77
C TRP A 71 7.08 11.68 -6.99
N VAL A 72 7.11 11.54 -5.66
CA VAL A 72 8.16 12.12 -4.81
C VAL A 72 9.55 11.61 -5.21
N LYS A 73 9.66 10.32 -5.53
CA LYS A 73 10.93 9.74 -6.00
C LYS A 73 11.31 10.21 -7.40
N ALA A 74 10.36 10.18 -8.34
CA ALA A 74 10.63 10.41 -9.76
C ALA A 74 10.73 11.90 -10.11
N ALA A 75 9.73 12.70 -9.73
CA ALA A 75 9.61 14.11 -10.11
C ALA A 75 10.20 15.06 -9.06
N ALA A 76 10.07 14.76 -7.76
CA ALA A 76 10.59 15.63 -6.69
C ALA A 76 12.04 15.34 -6.26
N GLY A 77 12.76 14.53 -7.04
CA GLY A 77 14.20 14.28 -6.85
C GLY A 77 14.58 13.48 -5.60
N GLN A 78 13.62 12.91 -4.86
CA GLN A 78 13.91 12.21 -3.60
C GLN A 78 14.37 10.74 -3.80
N ARG A 79 14.47 10.24 -5.04
CA ARG A 79 15.05 8.91 -5.30
C ARG A 79 16.51 8.82 -4.81
N LYS A 80 17.26 9.91 -4.92
CA LYS A 80 18.62 10.07 -4.37
C LYS A 80 18.77 11.49 -3.82
N THR A 81 18.28 11.72 -2.60
CA THR A 81 18.28 13.05 -1.98
C THR A 81 19.68 13.64 -1.87
N LYS A 82 19.83 14.93 -2.18
CA LYS A 82 21.10 15.67 -2.08
C LYS A 82 21.22 16.46 -0.79
N PHE A 83 20.15 16.50 0.02
CA PHE A 83 20.16 17.16 1.31
C PHE A 83 20.87 16.29 2.36
N ARG A 84 21.64 16.94 3.23
CA ARG A 84 22.29 16.30 4.38
C ARG A 84 21.68 16.78 5.68
N GLY A 85 21.46 15.86 6.61
CA GLY A 85 20.84 16.11 7.91
C GLY A 85 19.32 15.93 7.91
N LEU A 86 18.80 15.31 8.98
CA LEU A 86 17.38 15.00 9.15
C LEU A 86 16.45 16.21 8.98
N PRO A 87 16.77 17.43 9.49
CA PRO A 87 15.90 18.59 9.31
C PRO A 87 15.67 18.96 7.83
N LYS A 88 16.75 18.99 7.03
CA LYS A 88 16.67 19.35 5.60
C LYS A 88 15.94 18.28 4.78
N VAL A 89 16.21 17.01 5.06
CA VAL A 89 15.52 15.88 4.42
C VAL A 89 14.03 15.89 4.75
N ARG A 90 13.66 16.12 6.01
CA ARG A 90 12.26 16.22 6.45
C ARG A 90 11.53 17.36 5.75
N PHE A 91 12.15 18.54 5.69
CA PHE A 91 11.57 19.69 5.00
C PHE A 91 11.32 19.38 3.52
N ALA A 92 12.34 18.90 2.79
CA ALA A 92 12.24 18.59 1.37
C ALA A 92 11.18 17.52 1.08
N PHE A 93 11.11 16.47 1.90
CA PHE A 93 10.09 15.43 1.79
C PHE A 93 8.68 15.99 2.02
N THR A 94 8.49 16.76 3.10
CA THR A 94 7.19 17.35 3.45
C THR A 94 6.71 18.31 2.37
N PHE A 95 7.60 19.16 1.88
CA PHE A 95 7.32 20.07 0.77
C PHE A 95 6.90 19.31 -0.50
N ALA A 96 7.61 18.24 -0.85
CA ALA A 96 7.27 17.42 -2.01
C ALA A 96 5.88 16.76 -1.89
N VAL A 97 5.55 16.22 -0.72
CA VAL A 97 4.22 15.64 -0.45
C VAL A 97 3.12 16.71 -0.50
N ALA A 98 3.38 17.91 0.04
CA ALA A 98 2.45 19.03 -0.05
C ALA A 98 2.22 19.48 -1.51
N ALA A 99 3.29 19.58 -2.30
CA ALA A 99 3.21 19.92 -3.72
C ALA A 99 2.45 18.86 -4.53
N TYR A 100 2.55 17.58 -4.15
CA TYR A 100 1.80 16.51 -4.81
C TYR A 100 0.28 16.69 -4.69
N ASN A 101 -0.22 17.31 -3.61
CA ASN A 101 -1.64 17.63 -3.51
C ASN A 101 -2.10 18.48 -4.69
N LEU A 102 -1.30 19.48 -5.12
CA LEU A 102 -1.59 20.32 -6.27
C LEU A 102 -1.57 19.52 -7.58
N VAL A 103 -0.59 18.63 -7.76
CA VAL A 103 -0.50 17.75 -8.93
C VAL A 103 -1.70 16.81 -9.04
N ARG A 104 -2.26 16.40 -7.90
CA ARG A 104 -3.40 15.49 -7.86
C ARG A 104 -4.75 16.19 -8.04
N LEU A 105 -4.86 17.49 -7.76
CA LEU A 105 -6.13 18.24 -7.83
C LEU A 105 -6.88 18.08 -9.17
N PRO A 106 -6.25 18.17 -10.35
CA PRO A 106 -6.99 17.99 -11.61
C PRO A 106 -7.70 16.65 -11.72
N LYS A 107 -7.07 15.56 -11.24
CA LYS A 107 -7.70 14.23 -11.23
C LYS A 107 -8.88 14.16 -10.26
N LEU A 108 -8.80 14.86 -9.13
CA LEU A 108 -9.87 14.91 -8.13
C LEU A 108 -11.07 15.76 -8.57
N LEU A 109 -10.86 16.75 -9.42
CA LEU A 109 -11.94 17.60 -9.96
C LEU A 109 -12.66 16.96 -11.15
N THR A 110 -12.09 15.88 -11.72
CA THR A 110 -12.66 15.13 -12.85
C THR A 110 -13.33 13.83 -12.40
N GLU A 111 -13.14 13.44 -11.13
CA GLU A 111 -13.85 12.34 -10.44
C GLU A 111 -15.17 12.84 -9.84
#